data_AF-A0AA42LNM8-F1
#
_entry.id   AF-A0AA42LNM8-F1
#
_cell.length_a   1.000
_cell.length_b   1.000
_cell.length_c   1.000
_cell.angle_alpha   90.00
_cell.angle_beta   90.00
_cell.angle_gamma   90.00
#
_symmetry.space_group_name_H-M   'P 1'
#
loop_
_entity.id
_entity.type
_entity.pdbx_description
1 polymer ?
#
loop_
_entity_poly.entity_id
_entity_poly.type
_entity_poly.pdbx_seq_one_letter_code
_entity_poly.pdbx_strand_id
1 'polypeptide(L)'
;MEIGNLIRMANRIGQFFDAMPDRHEALEGVANHIHKFWEPRMRNELLGFLAATPDGDAGDEQLHPLVLEAVTQNRQRLTPAPRVG
;
A
#
# COMPACT_ATOMS: atom_id res chain seq x y z
N MET A 1 11.35 8.63 0.87
CA MET A 1 11.47 8.31 -0.57
C MET A 1 10.61 9.34 -1.32
N GLU A 2 10.69 9.48 -2.63
CA GLU A 2 9.70 10.28 -3.35
C GLU A 2 8.37 9.49 -3.43
N ILE A 3 7.25 10.11 -3.05
CA ILE A 3 5.96 9.41 -2.96
C ILE A 3 5.52 8.78 -4.29
N GLY A 4 5.79 9.44 -5.43
CA GLY A 4 5.48 8.89 -6.75
C GLY A 4 6.22 7.57 -7.04
N ASN A 5 7.48 7.45 -6.61
CA ASN A 5 8.22 6.18 -6.72
C ASN A 5 7.59 5.08 -5.83
N LEU A 6 7.15 5.44 -4.63
CA LEU A 6 6.49 4.51 -3.71
C LEU A 6 5.16 4.00 -4.30
N ILE A 7 4.37 4.90 -4.90
CA ILE A 7 3.11 4.57 -5.59
C ILE A 7 3.37 3.65 -6.78
N ARG A 8 4.37 3.93 -7.63
CA ARG A 8 4.73 3.04 -8.75
C ARG A 8 5.09 1.63 -8.28
N MET A 9 5.84 1.50 -7.18
CA MET A 9 6.14 0.19 -6.60
C MET A 9 4.88 -0.50 -6.06
N ALA A 10 4.01 0.24 -5.35
CA ALA A 10 2.75 -0.29 -4.84
C ALA A 10 1.86 -0.79 -5.99
N ASN A 11 1.78 -0.03 -7.08
CA ASN A 11 0.97 -0.34 -8.25
C ASN A 11 1.44 -1.61 -8.97
N ARG A 12 2.75 -1.88 -9.03
CA ARG A 12 3.27 -3.15 -9.57
C ARG A 12 2.82 -4.35 -8.74
N ILE A 13 2.74 -4.20 -7.41
CA ILE A 13 2.18 -5.23 -6.52
C ILE A 13 0.70 -5.41 -6.81
N GLY A 14 -0.05 -4.30 -6.90
CA GLY A 14 -1.47 -4.31 -7.28
C GLY A 14 -1.72 -5.08 -8.57
N GLN A 15 -1.03 -4.72 -9.65
CA GLN A 15 -1.15 -5.35 -10.96
C GLN A 15 -0.88 -6.87 -10.93
N PHE A 16 0.08 -7.31 -10.11
CA PHE A 16 0.38 -8.73 -9.96
C PHE A 16 -0.79 -9.49 -9.31
N PHE A 17 -1.35 -8.97 -8.22
CA PHE A 17 -2.45 -9.61 -7.50
C PHE A 17 -3.81 -9.44 -8.19
N ASP A 18 -3.98 -8.43 -9.04
CA ASP A 18 -5.22 -8.18 -9.80
C ASP A 18 -5.51 -9.29 -10.83
N ALA A 19 -4.52 -10.11 -11.18
CA ALA A 19 -4.70 -11.29 -12.01
C ALA A 19 -5.37 -12.47 -11.26
N MET A 20 -5.53 -12.38 -9.93
CA MET A 20 -6.20 -13.41 -9.15
C MET A 20 -7.73 -13.35 -9.36
N PRO A 21 -8.39 -14.50 -9.55
CA PRO A 21 -9.84 -14.54 -9.75
C PRO A 21 -10.63 -14.19 -8.48
N ASP A 22 -10.06 -14.47 -7.30
CA ASP A 22 -10.67 -14.15 -6.02
C ASP A 22 -10.19 -12.79 -5.53
N ARG A 23 -11.15 -11.86 -5.39
CA ARG A 23 -10.87 -10.48 -4.97
C ARG A 23 -10.36 -10.41 -3.52
N HIS A 24 -10.87 -11.25 -2.64
CA HIS A 24 -10.47 -11.26 -1.24
C HIS A 24 -9.04 -11.79 -1.10
N GLU A 25 -8.70 -12.84 -1.84
CA GLU A 25 -7.33 -13.36 -1.92
C GLU A 25 -6.36 -12.31 -2.48
N ALA A 26 -6.77 -11.58 -3.52
CA ALA A 26 -5.98 -10.48 -4.09
C ALA A 26 -5.69 -9.38 -3.06
N LEU A 27 -6.71 -8.93 -2.32
CA LEU A 27 -6.58 -7.89 -1.29
C LEU A 27 -5.64 -8.34 -0.17
N GLU A 28 -5.83 -9.56 0.33
CA GLU A 28 -4.96 -10.13 1.36
C GLU A 28 -3.54 -10.33 0.86
N GLY A 29 -3.37 -10.74 -0.41
CA GLY A 29 -2.07 -10.88 -1.06
C GLY A 29 -1.28 -9.58 -1.09
N VAL A 30 -1.91 -8.48 -1.52
CA VAL A 30 -1.29 -7.14 -1.55
C VAL A 30 -0.86 -6.70 -0.14
N ALA A 31 -1.78 -6.74 0.82
CA ALA A 31 -1.49 -6.26 2.16
C ALA A 31 -0.44 -7.14 2.87
N ASN A 32 -0.45 -8.46 2.67
CA ASN A 32 0.60 -9.35 3.17
C ASN A 32 1.96 -9.08 2.53
N HIS A 33 2.00 -8.81 1.22
CA HIS A 33 3.24 -8.50 0.52
C HIS A 33 3.86 -7.20 1.07
N ILE A 34 3.07 -6.13 1.17
CA ILE A 34 3.52 -4.86 1.74
C ILE A 34 3.99 -5.07 3.19
N HIS A 35 3.22 -5.76 4.02
CA HIS A 35 3.60 -6.01 5.42
C HIS A 35 4.93 -6.75 5.56
N LYS A 36 5.15 -7.81 4.77
CA LYS A 36 6.32 -8.69 4.88
C LYS A 36 7.58 -8.09 4.27
N PHE A 37 7.47 -7.40 3.14
CA PHE A 37 8.63 -7.03 2.35
C PHE A 37 8.97 -5.54 2.41
N TRP A 38 8.04 -4.68 2.81
CA TRP A 38 8.33 -3.24 2.92
C TRP A 38 8.91 -2.88 4.27
N GLU A 39 9.96 -2.07 4.23
CA GLU A 39 10.55 -1.48 5.43
C GLU A 39 9.52 -0.62 6.19
N PRO A 40 9.64 -0.53 7.53
CA PRO A 40 8.75 0.32 8.34
C PRO A 40 8.58 1.74 7.80
N ARG A 41 9.65 2.37 7.31
CA ARG A 41 9.59 3.73 6.75
C ARG A 41 8.68 3.82 5.51
N MET A 42 8.72 2.82 4.62
CA MET A 42 7.90 2.80 3.41
C MET A 42 6.42 2.66 3.73
N ARG A 43 6.10 1.81 4.72
CA ARG A 43 4.73 1.65 5.22
C ARG A 43 4.22 2.94 5.86
N ASN A 44 5.04 3.60 6.68
CA ASN A 44 4.70 4.91 7.25
C ASN A 44 4.49 5.98 6.18
N GLU A 45 5.36 6.05 5.17
CA GLU A 45 5.21 6.99 4.06
C GLU A 45 3.90 6.77 3.29
N LEU A 46 3.55 5.51 2.97
CA LEU A 46 2.30 5.18 2.27
C LEU A 46 1.06 5.50 3.11
N LEU A 47 1.07 5.11 4.39
CA LEU A 47 -0.04 5.39 5.30
C LEU A 47 -0.21 6.89 5.57
N GLY A 48 0.90 7.62 5.70
CA GLY A 48 0.90 9.07 5.84
C GLY A 48 0.35 9.78 4.61
N PHE A 49 0.74 9.33 3.40
CA PHE A 49 0.17 9.80 2.15
C PHE A 49 -1.36 9.58 2.11
N LEU A 50 -1.84 8.36 2.40
CA LEU A 50 -3.28 8.06 2.38
C LEU A 50 -4.08 8.75 3.50
N ALA A 51 -3.43 9.26 4.54
CA ALA A 51 -4.08 10.10 5.53
C ALA A 51 -4.32 11.52 5.00
N ALA A 52 -3.41 12.06 4.18
CA ALA A 52 -3.53 13.37 3.54
C ALA A 52 -4.37 13.32 2.26
N THR A 53 -4.28 12.22 1.51
CA THR A 53 -4.94 12.02 0.22
C THR A 53 -5.68 10.68 0.18
N PRO A 54 -6.92 10.61 0.72
CA PRO A 54 -7.63 9.35 0.95
C PRO A 54 -8.05 8.59 -0.30
N ASP A 55 -8.13 9.26 -1.45
CA ASP A 55 -8.44 8.68 -2.76
C ASP A 55 -7.20 8.14 -3.49
N GLY A 56 -6.00 8.35 -2.93
CA GLY A 56 -4.74 7.85 -3.49
C GLY A 56 -4.26 8.61 -4.72
N ASP A 57 -4.73 9.84 -4.94
CA ASP A 57 -4.24 10.72 -6.01
C ASP A 57 -2.92 11.41 -5.61
N ALA A 58 -1.85 11.21 -6.38
CA ALA A 58 -0.57 11.89 -6.20
C ALA A 58 -0.22 12.81 -7.37
N GLY A 59 -1.23 13.27 -8.12
CA GLY A 59 -1.08 14.10 -9.31
C GLY A 59 -0.78 13.24 -10.53
N ASP A 60 0.48 13.16 -10.93
CA ASP A 60 0.89 12.40 -12.13
C ASP A 60 0.79 10.88 -11.97
N GLU A 61 0.57 10.40 -10.74
CA GLU A 61 0.43 8.99 -10.39
C GLU A 61 -0.80 8.78 -9.52
N GLN A 62 -1.51 7.67 -9.75
CA GLN A 62 -2.66 7.28 -8.94
C GLN A 62 -2.44 5.89 -8.36
N LEU A 63 -2.80 5.69 -7.09
CA LEU A 63 -2.71 4.38 -6.47
C LEU A 63 -3.70 3.40 -7.12
N HIS A 64 -3.23 2.19 -7.42
CA HIS A 64 -4.06 1.15 -8.02
C HIS A 64 -5.25 0.82 -7.10
N PRO A 65 -6.48 0.65 -7.63
CA PRO A 65 -7.68 0.47 -6.79
C PRO A 65 -7.57 -0.70 -5.81
N LEU A 66 -7.01 -1.84 -6.24
CA LEU A 66 -6.72 -2.98 -5.36
C LEU A 66 -5.78 -2.62 -4.20
N VAL A 67 -4.77 -1.79 -4.45
CA VAL A 67 -3.80 -1.39 -3.42
C VAL A 67 -4.44 -0.40 -2.45
N LEU A 68 -5.20 0.57 -2.96
CA LEU A 68 -5.92 1.54 -2.14
C LEU A 68 -6.86 0.85 -1.17
N GLU A 69 -7.65 -0.08 -1.69
CA GLU A 69 -8.58 -0.88 -0.91
C GLU A 69 -7.83 -1.75 0.12
N ALA A 70 -6.84 -2.53 -0.32
CA ALA A 70 -6.08 -3.42 0.56
C ALA A 70 -5.41 -2.67 1.71
N VAL A 71 -4.78 -1.53 1.43
CA VAL A 71 -4.08 -0.72 2.44
C VAL A 71 -5.07 -0.04 3.38
N THR A 72 -6.21 0.43 2.87
CA THR A 72 -7.24 1.09 3.68
C THR A 72 -7.91 0.11 4.64
N GLN A 73 -8.20 -1.12 4.20
CA GLN A 73 -8.76 -2.17 5.06
C GLN A 73 -7.76 -2.67 6.11
N ASN A 74 -6.45 -2.53 5.85
CA ASN A 74 -5.39 -3.12 6.67
C ASN A 74 -4.47 -2.11 7.37
N ARG A 75 -4.92 -0.86 7.56
CA ARG A 75 -4.08 0.21 8.16
C ARG A 75 -3.41 -0.22 9.46
N GLN A 76 -4.15 -0.86 10.37
CA GLN A 76 -3.62 -1.33 11.65
C GLN A 76 -2.49 -2.37 11.48
N ARG A 77 -2.67 -3.34 10.58
CA ARG A 77 -1.65 -4.37 10.27
C ARG A 77 -0.42 -3.75 9.64
N LEU A 78 -0.60 -2.72 8.80
CA LEU A 78 0.48 -2.10 8.06
C LEU A 78 1.27 -1.08 8.89
N THR A 79 0.66 -0.49 9.93
CA THR A 79 1.34 0.38 10.89
C THR A 79 2.49 -0.36 11.58
N PRO A 80 3.75 0.02 11.36
CA PRO A 80 4.88 -0.55 12.07
C PRO A 80 4.83 -0.21 13.57
N ALA A 81 5.35 -1.11 14.40
CA ALA A 81 5.55 -0.81 15.81
C ALA A 81 6.45 0.43 16.00
N PRO A 82 6.20 1.27 17.02
CA PRO A 82 7.08 2.38 17.32
C PRO A 82 8.50 1.85 17.58
N ARG A 83 9.51 2.49 16.98
CA ARG A 83 10.89 2.16 17.33
C ARG A 83 11.09 2.55 18.78
N VAL A 84 11.28 1.56 19.65
CA VAL A 84 11.83 1.79 20.98
C VAL A 84 13.30 2.13 20.76
N GLY A 85 13.68 3.36 21.11
CA GLY A 85 15.05 3.87 20.96
C GLY A 85 16.02 3.27 21.95
#